data_AF-A0A3C0NHT7-F1
#
_entry.id   AF-A0A3C0NHT7-F1
#
_cell.length_a   1.000
_cell.length_b   1.000
_cell.length_c   1.000
_cell.angle_alpha   90.00
_cell.angle_beta   90.00
_cell.angle_gamma   90.00
#
_symmetry.space_group_name_H-M   'P 1'
#
loop_
_entity.id
_entity.type
_entity.pdbx_description
1 polymer ?
#
loop_
_entity_poly.entity_id
_entity_poly.type
_entity_poly.pdbx_seq_one_letter_code
_entity_poly.pdbx_strand_id
1 'polypeptide(L)'
;MPDLDSVVLWDQAAQQAVINTEVGSTLEREVSAADWDESQLYIQSEVPSSPSLSATTNNLFSIQGSGTSAQLKCTLTQASVWLVNEVGVFAVDDDRGTIDGIAPGSAGYVEAALNRGQVIFSALSSLPDGYTGVGLTRHLSLPTNQPLMFYLVQNGTTDTVLAGGSNAANVFFSSSSGNPDGLNHLQVSDQGNGVYNLAWEDYLGGGDQDFNDMMLNVELSNPSSLNDWMGVQQGKREVMDLNLETDLLSANLIVNKEAAYDNTFGWYRVADSNGGIDVNRDGQVDLRPGDPNYAKVAVEQRIDLSSGLASGGFLVPFLIADGTPEEFLALNSRNQHRNAPLAYFVFLGANPDQFDHVRLLGDNTFGFEDKFNGGDRDYNDLVVKVSFT
;
A
#
# COMPACT_ATOMS: atom_id res chain seq x y z
N MET A 1 25.86 -8.96 12.76
CA MET A 1 26.59 -10.24 12.71
C MET A 1 25.58 -11.27 12.25
N PRO A 2 25.82 -12.04 11.18
CA PRO A 2 24.85 -13.04 10.73
C PRO A 2 24.88 -14.23 11.69
N ASP A 3 23.71 -14.70 12.09
CA ASP A 3 23.52 -16.00 12.74
C ASP A 3 23.96 -17.09 11.76
N LEU A 4 24.82 -18.00 12.22
CA LEU A 4 25.28 -19.16 11.46
C LEU A 4 24.62 -20.41 12.04
N ASP A 5 23.64 -20.94 11.32
CA ASP A 5 23.03 -22.24 11.61
C ASP A 5 24.04 -23.36 11.35
N SER A 6 24.31 -24.18 12.37
CA SER A 6 25.11 -25.40 12.25
C SER A 6 24.19 -26.63 12.29
N VAL A 7 24.19 -27.46 11.24
CA VAL A 7 23.48 -28.74 11.21
C VAL A 7 24.44 -29.86 11.61
N VAL A 8 24.04 -30.67 12.60
CA VAL A 8 24.78 -31.86 13.02
C VAL A 8 24.15 -33.09 12.37
N LEU A 9 24.93 -33.83 11.58
CA LEU A 9 24.51 -35.10 10.98
C LEU A 9 25.24 -36.25 11.66
N TRP A 10 24.49 -37.28 12.08
CA TRP A 10 25.04 -38.49 12.68
C TRP A 10 25.27 -39.56 11.61
N ASP A 11 26.52 -40.01 11.45
CA ASP A 11 26.85 -41.15 10.60
C ASP A 11 26.85 -42.45 11.42
N GLN A 12 25.82 -43.28 11.21
CA GLN A 12 25.69 -44.57 11.88
C GLN A 12 26.78 -45.58 11.52
N ALA A 13 27.41 -45.46 10.34
CA ALA A 13 28.46 -46.39 9.92
C ALA A 13 29.82 -46.06 10.55
N ALA A 14 30.08 -44.77 10.83
CA ALA A 14 31.33 -44.29 11.41
C ALA A 14 31.28 -44.10 12.94
N GLN A 15 30.09 -44.07 13.55
CA GLN A 15 29.89 -43.68 14.96
C GLN A 15 30.49 -42.32 15.31
N GLN A 16 30.39 -41.35 14.39
CA GLN A 16 30.88 -40.00 14.58
C GLN A 16 29.81 -38.97 14.20
N ALA A 17 29.85 -37.81 14.88
CA ALA A 17 29.02 -36.65 14.53
C ALA A 17 29.86 -35.67 13.70
N VAL A 18 29.32 -35.21 12.56
CA VAL A 18 29.95 -34.18 11.73
C VAL A 18 29.14 -32.88 11.87
N ILE A 19 29.82 -31.80 12.24
CA ILE A 19 29.22 -30.46 12.29
C ILE A 19 29.68 -29.71 11.03
N ASN A 20 28.75 -29.47 10.10
CA ASN A 20 29.02 -28.60 8.97
C ASN A 20 28.69 -27.17 9.36
N THR A 21 29.70 -26.31 9.43
CA THR A 21 29.51 -24.86 9.41
C THR A 21 29.89 -24.38 8.02
N GLU A 22 28.96 -23.74 7.32
CA GLU A 22 29.32 -23.00 6.11
C GLU A 22 30.16 -21.79 6.55
N VAL A 23 31.47 -22.00 6.60
CA VAL A 23 32.61 -21.11 6.35
C VAL A 23 33.83 -21.66 7.10
N GLY A 24 34.66 -22.42 6.38
CA GLY A 24 36.11 -22.31 6.44
C GLY A 24 36.93 -22.87 7.61
N SER A 25 36.34 -23.45 8.67
CA SER A 25 37.15 -24.16 9.69
C SER A 25 36.40 -25.31 10.35
N THR A 26 36.79 -26.54 10.04
CA THR A 26 36.38 -27.75 10.76
C THR A 26 36.98 -27.73 12.17
N LEU A 27 36.13 -27.60 13.19
CA LEU A 27 36.48 -27.96 14.56
C LEU A 27 36.21 -29.46 14.73
N GLU A 28 37.23 -30.28 14.48
CA GLU A 28 37.21 -31.70 14.83
C GLU A 28 37.38 -31.82 16.35
N ARG A 29 36.29 -32.03 17.08
CA ARG A 29 36.36 -32.53 18.45
C ARG A 29 35.89 -33.97 18.44
N GLU A 30 36.83 -34.90 18.53
CA GLU A 30 36.53 -36.31 18.81
C GLU A 30 35.91 -36.41 20.21
N VAL A 31 34.66 -36.87 20.30
CA VAL A 31 34.03 -37.22 21.57
C VAL A 31 33.88 -38.73 21.60
N SER A 32 34.60 -39.38 22.51
CA SER A 32 34.54 -40.84 22.65
C SER A 32 33.16 -41.30 23.12
N ALA A 33 32.72 -42.48 22.66
CA ALA A 33 31.40 -43.07 22.94
C ALA A 33 31.03 -43.19 24.45
N ALA A 34 31.99 -43.03 25.36
CA ALA A 34 31.79 -43.18 26.81
C ALA A 34 31.30 -41.91 27.52
N ASP A 35 31.38 -40.74 26.88
CA ASP A 35 30.99 -39.43 27.46
C ASP A 35 29.70 -38.84 26.85
N TRP A 36 28.96 -39.63 26.05
CA TRP A 36 27.73 -39.18 25.40
C TRP A 36 26.53 -39.29 26.34
N ASP A 37 26.01 -38.14 26.75
CA ASP A 37 24.73 -38.00 27.43
C ASP A 37 23.70 -37.42 26.44
N GLU A 38 22.75 -38.25 26.01
CA GLU A 38 21.65 -37.86 25.10
C GLU A 38 20.78 -36.71 25.67
N SER A 39 20.86 -36.43 26.97
CA SER A 39 20.10 -35.33 27.59
C SER A 39 20.71 -33.93 27.38
N GLN A 40 21.90 -33.82 26.80
CA GLN A 40 22.65 -32.57 26.67
C GLN A 40 22.43 -31.82 25.33
N LEU A 41 21.63 -32.34 24.39
CA LEU A 41 21.45 -31.68 23.09
C LEU A 41 19.98 -31.67 22.61
N TYR A 42 19.18 -30.81 23.23
CA TYR A 42 17.96 -30.30 22.62
C TYR A 42 17.92 -28.78 22.77
N ILE A 43 18.61 -28.07 21.88
CA ILE A 43 18.05 -26.79 21.43
C ILE A 43 17.05 -27.21 20.37
N GLN A 44 15.78 -27.35 20.77
CA GLN A 44 14.69 -27.38 19.82
C GLN A 44 14.69 -25.98 19.20
N SER A 45 15.38 -25.81 18.07
CA SER A 45 15.09 -24.68 17.20
C SER A 45 13.61 -24.86 16.85
N GLU A 46 12.73 -24.07 17.48
CA GLU A 46 11.35 -24.01 17.06
C GLU A 46 11.39 -23.76 15.56
N VAL A 47 10.91 -24.73 14.77
CA VAL A 47 10.76 -24.54 13.33
C VAL A 47 9.94 -23.26 13.19
N PRO A 48 10.42 -22.22 12.48
CA PRO A 48 9.71 -20.96 12.35
C PRO A 48 8.26 -21.26 12.02
N SER A 49 7.34 -20.93 12.93
CA SER A 49 5.93 -21.16 12.68
C SER A 49 5.54 -20.32 11.45
N SER A 50 4.99 -20.98 10.44
CA SER A 50 4.43 -20.28 9.29
C SER A 50 3.43 -19.25 9.79
N PRO A 51 3.46 -18.01 9.28
CA PRO A 51 2.57 -16.99 9.77
C PRO A 51 1.11 -17.42 9.54
N SER A 52 0.26 -17.06 10.49
CA SER A 52 -1.17 -17.34 10.45
C SER A 52 -1.96 -16.07 10.69
N LEU A 53 -3.06 -15.90 9.96
CA LEU A 53 -3.97 -14.78 10.11
C LEU A 53 -5.16 -15.21 10.97
N SER A 54 -5.57 -14.35 11.88
CA SER A 54 -6.75 -14.54 12.72
C SER A 54 -7.47 -13.20 12.92
N ALA A 55 -8.77 -13.27 13.23
CA ALA A 55 -9.58 -12.12 13.60
C ALA A 55 -10.35 -12.38 14.91
N THR A 56 -10.49 -11.34 15.72
CA THR A 56 -11.31 -11.36 16.94
C THR A 56 -12.76 -10.96 16.64
N THR A 57 -13.65 -11.15 17.62
CA THR A 57 -15.05 -10.70 17.53
C THR A 57 -15.22 -9.19 17.47
N ASN A 58 -14.17 -8.42 17.80
CA ASN A 58 -14.14 -6.96 17.70
C ASN A 58 -13.45 -6.48 16.40
N ASN A 59 -13.29 -7.36 15.42
CA ASN A 59 -12.63 -7.10 14.14
C ASN A 59 -11.18 -6.58 14.27
N LEU A 60 -10.49 -6.90 15.37
CA LEU A 60 -9.03 -6.81 15.41
C LEU A 60 -8.45 -8.04 14.74
N PHE A 61 -7.54 -7.83 13.79
CA PHE A 61 -6.80 -8.88 13.13
C PHE A 61 -5.44 -9.08 13.79
N SER A 62 -4.85 -10.25 13.63
CA SER A 62 -3.50 -10.53 14.08
C SER A 62 -2.81 -11.50 13.14
N ILE A 63 -1.58 -11.17 12.78
CA ILE A 63 -0.69 -12.08 12.07
C ILE A 63 0.27 -12.67 13.09
N GLN A 64 0.10 -13.94 13.43
CA GLN A 64 0.97 -14.64 14.39
C GLN A 64 2.07 -15.36 13.62
N GLY A 65 3.33 -15.15 13.99
CA GLY A 65 4.48 -15.79 13.34
C GLY A 65 5.82 -15.37 13.94
N SER A 66 6.86 -16.13 13.62
CA SER A 66 8.22 -15.90 14.17
C SER A 66 9.03 -14.78 13.48
N GLY A 67 8.63 -14.36 12.28
CA GLY A 67 9.24 -13.20 11.59
C GLY A 67 8.84 -11.86 12.21
N THR A 68 9.36 -10.74 11.69
CA THR A 68 8.98 -9.37 12.10
C THR A 68 7.84 -8.76 11.28
N SER A 69 7.64 -9.27 10.06
CA SER A 69 6.54 -8.89 9.19
C SER A 69 6.09 -10.08 8.34
N ALA A 70 4.88 -9.98 7.80
CA ALA A 70 4.33 -10.90 6.82
C ALA A 70 3.60 -10.13 5.74
N GLN A 71 3.32 -10.81 4.64
CA GLN A 71 2.68 -10.21 3.47
C GLN A 71 1.19 -10.54 3.47
N LEU A 72 0.37 -9.49 3.57
CA LEU A 72 -1.08 -9.57 3.45
C LEU A 72 -1.46 -9.23 2.02
N LYS A 73 -2.25 -10.10 1.39
CA LYS A 73 -2.89 -9.83 0.11
C LYS A 73 -4.35 -9.51 0.35
N CYS A 74 -4.76 -8.34 -0.14
CA CYS A 74 -6.15 -7.90 -0.19
C CYS A 74 -6.65 -8.06 -1.63
N THR A 75 -7.86 -8.59 -1.82
CA THR A 75 -8.50 -8.70 -3.13
C THR A 75 -9.88 -8.07 -3.08
N LEU A 76 -10.14 -7.05 -3.91
CA LEU A 76 -11.47 -6.45 -4.04
C LEU A 76 -12.40 -7.45 -4.74
N THR A 77 -13.42 -7.92 -4.04
CA THR A 77 -14.35 -8.93 -4.57
C THR A 77 -15.65 -8.31 -5.06
N GLN A 78 -16.07 -7.20 -4.46
CA GLN A 78 -17.27 -6.46 -4.83
C GLN A 78 -17.14 -5.01 -4.40
N ALA A 79 -17.71 -4.11 -5.20
CA ALA A 79 -17.96 -2.74 -4.82
C ALA A 79 -19.33 -2.32 -5.38
N SER A 80 -20.21 -1.84 -4.52
CA SER A 80 -21.54 -1.31 -4.87
C SER A 80 -21.67 0.08 -4.26
N VAL A 81 -20.78 0.99 -4.70
CA VAL A 81 -20.63 2.30 -4.07
C VAL A 81 -21.25 3.41 -4.92
N TRP A 82 -21.85 4.38 -4.25
CA TRP A 82 -22.16 5.69 -4.85
C TRP A 82 -21.05 6.72 -4.60
N LEU A 83 -20.24 6.49 -3.57
CA LEU A 83 -19.15 7.33 -3.12
C LEU A 83 -17.83 6.61 -3.36
N VAL A 84 -16.81 7.31 -3.85
CA VAL A 84 -15.48 6.71 -4.00
C VAL A 84 -14.77 6.70 -2.65
N ASN A 85 -14.87 5.56 -1.97
CA ASN A 85 -14.31 5.32 -0.65
C ASN A 85 -12.88 4.77 -0.76
N GLU A 86 -12.07 5.00 0.28
CA GLU A 86 -10.73 4.42 0.42
C GLU A 86 -10.66 3.51 1.64
N VAL A 87 -10.13 2.30 1.48
CA VAL A 87 -9.87 1.38 2.60
C VAL A 87 -8.39 1.33 2.91
N GLY A 88 -8.05 1.24 4.19
CA GLY A 88 -6.68 1.04 4.65
C GLY A 88 -6.59 0.18 5.91
N VAL A 89 -5.35 -0.08 6.32
CA VAL A 89 -5.01 -0.90 7.49
C VAL A 89 -3.88 -0.25 8.29
N PHE A 90 -3.88 -0.42 9.60
CA PHE A 90 -2.83 0.07 10.50
C PHE A 90 -2.61 -0.88 11.67
N ALA A 91 -1.41 -0.83 12.24
CA ALA A 91 -1.07 -1.54 13.46
C ALA A 91 -1.40 -0.70 14.70
N VAL A 92 -1.86 -1.39 15.74
CA VAL A 92 -2.16 -0.82 17.06
C VAL A 92 -1.30 -1.48 18.14
N ASP A 93 -1.20 -0.81 19.28
CA ASP A 93 -0.25 -1.18 20.33
C ASP A 93 -0.77 -2.32 21.21
N ASP A 94 -2.09 -2.50 21.30
CA ASP A 94 -2.72 -3.50 22.16
C ASP A 94 -4.08 -3.99 21.64
N ASP A 95 -4.65 -4.98 22.35
CA ASP A 95 -5.94 -5.62 22.06
C ASP A 95 -7.15 -4.70 22.26
N ARG A 96 -6.93 -3.53 22.87
CA ARG A 96 -7.93 -2.45 23.00
C ARG A 96 -7.90 -1.49 21.82
N GLY A 97 -6.95 -1.66 20.90
CA GLY A 97 -6.82 -0.81 19.74
C GLY A 97 -6.18 0.54 20.00
N THR A 98 -5.36 0.67 21.06
CA THR A 98 -4.74 1.97 21.37
C THR A 98 -3.57 2.30 20.45
N ILE A 99 -3.31 3.60 20.25
CA ILE A 99 -2.15 4.14 19.53
C ILE A 99 -1.48 5.18 20.39
N ASP A 100 -0.24 4.93 20.81
CA ASP A 100 0.57 5.81 21.67
C ASP A 100 -0.21 6.25 22.93
N GLY A 101 -1.02 5.33 23.48
CA GLY A 101 -1.89 5.55 24.64
C GLY A 101 -3.23 6.25 24.33
N ILE A 102 -3.50 6.60 23.08
CA ILE A 102 -4.77 7.19 22.62
C ILE A 102 -5.74 6.04 22.32
N ALA A 103 -6.90 6.02 22.99
CA ALA A 103 -7.93 5.02 22.77
C ALA A 103 -8.82 5.35 21.55
N PRO A 104 -9.40 4.34 20.88
CA PRO A 104 -10.40 4.56 19.83
C PRO A 104 -11.51 5.51 20.28
N GLY A 105 -11.94 6.39 19.37
CA GLY A 105 -12.97 7.42 19.63
C GLY A 105 -12.50 8.63 20.44
N SER A 106 -11.26 8.63 20.95
CA SER A 106 -10.68 9.79 21.63
C SER A 106 -10.20 10.85 20.63
N ALA A 107 -10.13 12.11 21.08
CA ALA A 107 -9.54 13.18 20.28
C ALA A 107 -8.11 12.84 19.86
N GLY A 108 -7.78 13.06 18.59
CA GLY A 108 -6.47 12.73 18.01
C GLY A 108 -6.33 11.28 17.53
N TYR A 109 -7.29 10.38 17.83
CA TYR A 109 -7.18 8.98 17.41
C TYR A 109 -7.20 8.80 15.89
N VAL A 110 -8.07 9.54 15.17
CA VAL A 110 -8.14 9.49 13.70
C VAL A 110 -6.81 9.88 13.08
N GLU A 111 -6.23 11.00 13.51
CA GLU A 111 -4.93 11.46 13.02
C GLU A 111 -3.83 10.43 13.31
N ALA A 112 -3.81 9.86 14.51
CA ALA A 112 -2.82 8.87 14.91
C ALA A 112 -2.93 7.57 14.09
N ALA A 113 -4.16 7.08 13.87
CA ALA A 113 -4.44 5.89 13.06
C ALA A 113 -4.06 6.09 11.59
N LEU A 114 -4.49 7.20 10.98
CA LEU A 114 -4.20 7.51 9.59
C LEU A 114 -2.71 7.77 9.34
N ASN A 115 -1.99 8.36 10.31
CA ASN A 115 -0.53 8.48 10.22
C ASN A 115 0.20 7.13 10.26
N ARG A 116 -0.38 6.09 10.87
CA ARG A 116 0.13 4.70 10.83
C ARG A 116 -0.43 3.89 9.66
N GLY A 117 -1.44 4.41 8.96
CA GLY A 117 -2.17 3.75 7.89
C GLY A 117 -1.32 3.38 6.67
N GLN A 118 -1.63 2.23 6.10
CA GLN A 118 -1.27 1.82 4.74
C GLN A 118 -2.57 1.70 3.92
N VAL A 119 -2.61 2.37 2.77
CA VAL A 119 -3.78 2.35 1.87
C VAL A 119 -3.86 1.00 1.15
N ILE A 120 -5.05 0.42 1.14
CA ILE A 120 -5.35 -0.82 0.42
C ILE A 120 -5.79 -0.49 -1.01
N PHE A 121 -6.97 0.08 -1.19
CA PHE A 121 -7.42 0.64 -2.47
C PHE A 121 -8.70 1.47 -2.27
N SER A 122 -9.02 2.28 -3.27
CA SER A 122 -10.33 2.86 -3.49
C SER A 122 -11.14 2.02 -4.48
N ALA A 123 -12.47 2.11 -4.42
CA ALA A 123 -13.37 1.50 -5.39
C ALA A 123 -14.13 2.57 -6.16
N LEU A 124 -14.19 2.44 -7.49
CA LEU A 124 -14.88 3.39 -8.36
C LEU A 124 -16.39 3.15 -8.32
N SER A 125 -17.17 4.24 -8.30
CA SER A 125 -18.64 4.21 -8.37
C SER A 125 -19.18 4.04 -9.80
N SER A 126 -18.37 4.39 -10.80
CA SER A 126 -18.65 4.20 -12.23
C SER A 126 -17.41 3.64 -12.91
N LEU A 127 -17.57 2.63 -13.76
CA LEU A 127 -16.45 1.94 -14.41
C LEU A 127 -16.34 2.37 -15.87
N PRO A 128 -15.15 2.75 -16.36
CA PRO A 128 -14.96 3.05 -17.77
C PRO A 128 -15.05 1.78 -18.62
N ASP A 129 -15.34 1.94 -19.91
CA ASP A 129 -15.46 0.82 -20.85
C ASP A 129 -14.21 -0.08 -20.84
N GLY A 130 -14.45 -1.39 -20.76
CA GLY A 130 -13.40 -2.41 -20.75
C GLY A 130 -12.67 -2.58 -19.40
N TYR A 131 -13.11 -1.90 -18.33
CA TYR A 131 -12.60 -2.08 -16.97
C TYR A 131 -13.61 -2.81 -16.09
N THR A 132 -13.16 -3.79 -15.31
CA THR A 132 -14.07 -4.64 -14.51
C THR A 132 -14.27 -4.17 -13.07
N GLY A 133 -13.37 -3.34 -12.52
CA GLY A 133 -13.48 -2.81 -11.16
C GLY A 133 -13.38 -3.83 -10.01
N VAL A 134 -13.26 -5.14 -10.29
CA VAL A 134 -13.14 -6.22 -9.30
C VAL A 134 -12.00 -7.17 -9.65
N GLY A 135 -11.54 -7.94 -8.65
CA GLY A 135 -10.36 -8.81 -8.77
C GLY A 135 -9.03 -8.06 -8.65
N LEU A 136 -9.08 -6.77 -8.30
CA LEU A 136 -7.90 -5.96 -8.02
C LEU A 136 -7.25 -6.45 -6.73
N THR A 137 -5.92 -6.57 -6.76
CA THR A 137 -5.14 -7.03 -5.61
C THR A 137 -4.27 -5.92 -5.06
N ARG A 138 -4.06 -5.92 -3.75
CA ARG A 138 -3.06 -5.12 -3.07
C ARG A 138 -2.21 -6.01 -2.17
N HIS A 139 -0.90 -5.90 -2.26
CA HIS A 139 0.02 -6.58 -1.36
C HIS A 139 0.66 -5.58 -0.37
N LEU A 140 0.63 -5.93 0.92
CA LEU A 140 1.14 -5.08 2.00
C LEU A 140 2.05 -5.87 2.93
N SER A 141 3.14 -5.24 3.37
CA SER A 141 3.95 -5.76 4.47
C SER A 141 3.45 -5.21 5.81
N LEU A 142 2.97 -6.12 6.66
CA LEU A 142 2.40 -5.78 7.96
C LEU A 142 3.19 -6.45 9.10
N PRO A 143 3.31 -5.80 10.27
CA PRO A 143 4.00 -6.38 11.40
C PRO A 143 3.31 -7.67 11.87
N THR A 144 4.11 -8.65 12.25
CA THR A 144 3.65 -9.84 12.98
C THR A 144 3.54 -9.53 14.46
N ASN A 145 2.69 -10.28 15.16
CA ASN A 145 2.51 -10.22 16.62
C ASN A 145 2.09 -8.84 17.15
N GLN A 146 1.55 -7.98 16.28
CA GLN A 146 0.85 -6.75 16.64
C GLN A 146 -0.60 -6.84 16.13
N PRO A 147 -1.59 -6.36 16.90
CA PRO A 147 -2.95 -6.31 16.40
C PRO A 147 -3.06 -5.28 15.27
N LEU A 148 -3.96 -5.57 14.33
CA LEU A 148 -4.23 -4.76 13.15
C LEU A 148 -5.70 -4.33 13.17
N MET A 149 -5.95 -3.09 12.75
CA MET A 149 -7.29 -2.58 12.50
C MET A 149 -7.38 -2.01 11.09
N PHE A 150 -8.58 -2.10 10.52
CA PHE A 150 -8.88 -1.55 9.22
C PHE A 150 -9.70 -0.27 9.37
N TYR A 151 -9.66 0.57 8.35
CA TYR A 151 -10.49 1.75 8.26
C TYR A 151 -11.01 1.96 6.84
N LEU A 152 -12.11 2.68 6.73
CA LEU A 152 -12.69 3.21 5.51
C LEU A 152 -12.79 4.72 5.64
N VAL A 153 -12.32 5.45 4.63
CA VAL A 153 -12.57 6.89 4.44
C VAL A 153 -13.70 7.04 3.45
N GLN A 154 -14.85 7.54 3.92
CA GLN A 154 -16.01 7.77 3.08
C GLN A 154 -15.75 8.94 2.14
N ASN A 155 -16.02 8.74 0.84
CA ASN A 155 -15.93 9.74 -0.22
C ASN A 155 -14.65 10.61 -0.19
N GLY A 156 -13.51 10.00 0.09
CA GLY A 156 -12.28 10.71 0.38
C GLY A 156 -11.08 9.78 0.48
N THR A 157 -9.92 10.34 0.81
CA THR A 157 -8.66 9.62 1.01
C THR A 157 -8.07 9.91 2.38
N THR A 158 -7.18 9.05 2.83
CA THR A 158 -6.33 9.25 4.01
C THR A 158 -5.64 10.62 3.96
N ASP A 159 -5.14 11.03 2.80
CA ASP A 159 -4.44 12.29 2.61
C ASP A 159 -5.36 13.50 2.78
N THR A 160 -6.57 13.47 2.21
CA THR A 160 -7.55 14.56 2.40
C THR A 160 -7.96 14.72 3.87
N VAL A 161 -8.09 13.61 4.62
CA VAL A 161 -8.42 13.66 6.04
C VAL A 161 -7.28 14.25 6.86
N LEU A 162 -6.03 13.81 6.61
CA LEU A 162 -4.85 14.33 7.30
C LEU A 162 -4.61 15.82 6.98
N ALA A 163 -4.85 16.27 5.75
CA ALA A 163 -4.72 17.67 5.36
C ALA A 163 -5.83 18.57 5.92
N GLY A 164 -7.06 18.05 6.03
CA GLY A 164 -8.25 18.78 6.47
C GLY A 164 -8.43 18.90 7.99
N GLY A 165 -7.48 18.43 8.80
CA GLY A 165 -7.54 18.47 10.27
C GLY A 165 -8.26 17.28 10.91
N SER A 166 -8.26 16.11 10.26
CA SER A 166 -8.79 14.83 10.75
C SER A 166 -10.24 14.89 11.22
N ASN A 167 -11.20 14.99 10.27
CA ASN A 167 -12.61 14.83 10.60
C ASN A 167 -12.92 13.35 10.88
N ALA A 168 -13.39 13.03 12.08
CA ALA A 168 -13.81 11.67 12.43
C ALA A 168 -15.11 11.23 11.73
N ALA A 169 -15.93 12.17 11.26
CA ALA A 169 -17.28 11.86 10.77
C ALA A 169 -17.31 11.06 9.45
N ASN A 170 -16.24 11.11 8.66
CA ASN A 170 -16.11 10.36 7.40
C ASN A 170 -15.05 9.25 7.47
N VAL A 171 -14.63 8.85 8.68
CA VAL A 171 -13.69 7.75 8.89
C VAL A 171 -14.36 6.69 9.75
N PHE A 172 -14.49 5.48 9.22
CA PHE A 172 -15.06 4.34 9.92
C PHE A 172 -13.98 3.29 10.15
N PHE A 173 -13.78 2.91 11.41
CA PHE A 173 -12.88 1.87 11.84
C PHE A 173 -13.58 0.52 11.93
N SER A 174 -12.80 -0.56 11.79
CA SER A 174 -13.27 -1.93 11.96
C SER A 174 -13.83 -2.21 13.36
N SER A 175 -13.42 -1.44 14.37
CA SER A 175 -13.98 -1.48 15.72
C SER A 175 -15.00 -0.35 15.92
N SER A 176 -16.19 -0.70 16.42
CA SER A 176 -17.24 0.28 16.74
C SER A 176 -16.84 1.32 17.77
N SER A 177 -15.88 1.00 18.65
CA SER A 177 -15.33 1.95 19.63
C SER A 177 -14.61 3.14 19.00
N GLY A 178 -14.13 3.00 17.76
CA GLY A 178 -13.51 4.08 17.00
C GLY A 178 -14.51 4.98 16.29
N ASN A 179 -15.78 4.55 16.18
CA ASN A 179 -16.75 5.16 15.27
C ASN A 179 -17.63 6.18 16.00
N PRO A 180 -17.87 7.37 15.41
CA PRO A 180 -18.61 8.45 16.06
C PRO A 180 -20.07 8.13 16.36
N ASP A 181 -20.67 7.16 15.65
CA ASP A 181 -22.03 6.66 15.87
C ASP A 181 -22.07 5.37 16.72
N GLY A 182 -20.91 4.84 17.11
CA GLY A 182 -20.79 3.60 17.88
C GLY A 182 -21.21 2.34 17.12
N LEU A 183 -21.36 2.41 15.79
CA LEU A 183 -21.72 1.25 14.96
C LEU A 183 -20.48 0.50 14.48
N ASN A 184 -20.65 -0.78 14.19
CA ASN A 184 -19.63 -1.55 13.50
C ASN A 184 -19.92 -1.49 11.99
N HIS A 185 -19.12 -0.72 11.27
CA HIS A 185 -19.23 -0.57 9.81
C HIS A 185 -18.60 -1.74 9.05
N LEU A 186 -17.98 -2.70 9.74
CA LEU A 186 -17.33 -3.84 9.11
C LEU A 186 -17.92 -5.15 9.64
N GLN A 187 -18.39 -5.99 8.74
CA GLN A 187 -18.62 -7.40 9.00
C GLN A 187 -17.43 -8.23 8.54
N VAL A 188 -16.92 -9.06 9.44
CA VAL A 188 -15.85 -10.02 9.15
C VAL A 188 -16.41 -11.42 9.16
N SER A 189 -16.12 -12.19 8.11
CA SER A 189 -16.46 -13.62 8.03
C SER A 189 -15.23 -14.45 7.68
N ASP A 190 -14.98 -15.50 8.46
CA ASP A 190 -13.95 -16.50 8.18
C ASP A 190 -14.44 -17.43 7.06
N GLN A 191 -13.72 -17.44 5.94
CA GLN A 191 -14.04 -18.25 4.77
C GLN A 191 -13.33 -19.61 4.79
N GLY A 192 -12.57 -19.89 5.85
CA GLY A 192 -11.68 -21.05 5.97
C GLY A 192 -10.34 -20.84 5.27
N ASN A 193 -9.39 -21.74 5.54
CA ASN A 193 -8.04 -21.75 4.93
C ASN A 193 -7.25 -20.44 5.10
N GLY A 194 -7.52 -19.68 6.17
CA GLY A 194 -6.80 -18.42 6.44
C GLY A 194 -7.26 -17.23 5.59
N VAL A 195 -8.43 -17.34 4.95
CA VAL A 195 -9.06 -16.26 4.17
C VAL A 195 -10.20 -15.64 4.99
N TYR A 196 -10.20 -14.32 5.11
CA TYR A 196 -11.29 -13.57 5.74
C TYR A 196 -11.92 -12.65 4.71
N ASN A 197 -13.25 -12.60 4.68
CA ASN A 197 -13.98 -11.58 3.94
C ASN A 197 -14.33 -10.41 4.88
N LEU A 198 -14.04 -9.21 4.42
CA LEU A 198 -14.37 -7.93 5.05
C LEU A 198 -15.43 -7.26 4.19
N ALA A 199 -16.61 -7.04 4.75
CA ALA A 199 -17.76 -6.45 4.09
C ALA A 199 -18.12 -5.14 4.81
N TRP A 200 -18.03 -4.01 4.11
CA TRP A 200 -18.18 -2.67 4.67
C TRP A 200 -19.54 -2.05 4.38
N GLU A 201 -20.01 -1.24 5.34
CA GLU A 201 -21.04 -0.21 5.18
C GLU A 201 -20.41 1.17 5.13
N ASP A 202 -20.75 1.97 4.13
CA ASP A 202 -20.06 3.23 3.83
C ASP A 202 -20.77 4.51 4.31
N TYR A 203 -21.88 4.42 5.04
CA TYR A 203 -22.63 5.58 5.55
C TYR A 203 -22.70 5.66 7.08
N LEU A 204 -22.52 6.88 7.62
CA LEU A 204 -22.77 7.20 9.03
C LEU A 204 -24.21 6.82 9.42
N GLY A 205 -24.38 6.13 10.55
CA GLY A 205 -25.67 5.56 10.96
C GLY A 205 -25.96 4.20 10.35
N GLY A 206 -25.03 3.65 9.55
CA GLY A 206 -25.05 2.30 9.01
C GLY A 206 -25.85 2.16 7.71
N GLY A 207 -26.01 3.22 6.91
CA GLY A 207 -26.52 3.11 5.54
C GLY A 207 -27.82 2.30 5.39
N ASP A 208 -27.82 1.38 4.44
CA ASP A 208 -28.89 0.42 4.19
C ASP A 208 -28.62 -0.98 4.78
N GLN A 209 -27.46 -1.19 5.40
CA GLN A 209 -27.12 -2.36 6.23
C GLN A 209 -27.02 -3.70 5.47
N ASP A 210 -26.70 -3.68 4.18
CA ASP A 210 -26.45 -4.88 3.38
C ASP A 210 -24.96 -5.28 3.25
N PHE A 211 -24.05 -4.41 3.70
CA PHE A 211 -22.59 -4.49 3.79
C PHE A 211 -21.92 -4.80 2.44
N ASN A 212 -22.55 -4.40 1.34
CA ASN A 212 -22.07 -4.70 -0.01
C ASN A 212 -21.35 -3.52 -0.67
N ASP A 213 -21.28 -2.36 0.00
CA ASP A 213 -20.63 -1.15 -0.51
C ASP A 213 -19.19 -1.48 -0.90
N MET A 214 -18.44 -2.14 -0.03
CA MET A 214 -17.09 -2.57 -0.33
C MET A 214 -16.75 -3.90 0.33
N MET A 215 -16.50 -4.92 -0.48
CA MET A 215 -16.12 -6.25 -0.01
C MET A 215 -14.72 -6.61 -0.49
N LEU A 216 -13.87 -7.04 0.44
CA LEU A 216 -12.53 -7.54 0.14
C LEU A 216 -12.24 -8.85 0.86
N ASN A 217 -11.48 -9.71 0.20
CA ASN A 217 -10.86 -10.86 0.85
C ASN A 217 -9.45 -10.48 1.30
N VAL A 218 -9.06 -10.90 2.49
CA VAL A 218 -7.71 -10.78 3.02
C VAL A 218 -7.15 -12.16 3.34
N GLU A 219 -5.91 -12.40 2.92
CA GLU A 219 -5.20 -13.66 3.11
C GLU A 219 -3.69 -13.40 3.22
N LEU A 220 -2.96 -14.30 3.88
CA LEU A 220 -1.50 -14.26 3.82
C LEU A 220 -1.05 -14.86 2.49
N SER A 221 -0.17 -14.13 1.80
CA SER A 221 0.36 -14.59 0.51
C SER A 221 1.77 -14.06 0.32
N ASN A 222 2.70 -14.94 -0.04
CA ASN A 222 4.02 -14.51 -0.47
C ASN A 222 3.93 -13.90 -1.88
N PRO A 223 4.57 -12.75 -2.15
CA PRO A 223 4.67 -12.18 -3.49
C PRO A 223 5.31 -13.19 -4.45
N SER A 224 4.69 -13.37 -5.61
CA SER A 224 5.08 -14.39 -6.58
C SER A 224 5.59 -13.81 -7.91
N SER A 225 5.35 -12.53 -8.14
CA SER A 225 5.72 -11.78 -9.34
C SER A 225 6.47 -10.49 -8.98
N LEU A 226 7.19 -9.92 -9.95
CA LEU A 226 7.80 -8.60 -9.82
C LEU A 226 6.76 -7.53 -9.43
N ASN A 227 5.58 -7.60 -10.02
CA ASN A 227 4.50 -6.64 -9.76
C ASN A 227 3.91 -6.79 -8.36
N ASP A 228 3.83 -8.03 -7.85
CA ASP A 228 3.41 -8.29 -6.46
C ASP A 228 4.43 -7.69 -5.48
N TRP A 229 5.73 -7.87 -5.76
CA TRP A 229 6.82 -7.31 -4.97
C TRP A 229 6.82 -5.78 -4.99
N MET A 230 6.61 -5.16 -6.14
CA MET A 230 6.48 -3.71 -6.27
C MET A 230 5.26 -3.20 -5.51
N GLY A 231 4.15 -3.94 -5.53
CA GLY A 231 2.99 -3.69 -4.69
C GLY A 231 3.38 -3.64 -3.22
N VAL A 232 4.07 -4.65 -2.69
CA VAL A 232 4.53 -4.64 -1.29
C VAL A 232 5.34 -3.39 -0.94
N GLN A 233 6.22 -2.93 -1.83
CA GLN A 233 7.08 -1.78 -1.59
C GLN A 233 6.38 -0.41 -1.76
N GLN A 234 5.25 -0.37 -2.49
CA GLN A 234 4.47 0.84 -2.77
C GLN A 234 3.99 1.57 -1.49
N GLY A 235 4.01 0.91 -0.33
CA GLY A 235 3.85 1.57 0.97
C GLY A 235 2.58 2.43 1.08
N LYS A 236 2.75 3.68 1.54
CA LYS A 236 1.68 4.67 1.70
C LYS A 236 1.46 5.40 0.36
N ARG A 237 0.23 5.37 -0.17
CA ARG A 237 -0.28 6.14 -1.34
C ARG A 237 0.03 5.55 -2.74
N GLU A 238 -0.26 6.35 -3.77
CA GLU A 238 -0.12 6.10 -5.19
C GLU A 238 1.35 6.26 -5.70
N VAL A 239 2.35 5.92 -4.88
CA VAL A 239 3.77 6.11 -5.18
C VAL A 239 4.48 4.76 -5.30
N MET A 240 4.90 4.37 -6.50
CA MET A 240 5.62 3.11 -6.70
C MET A 240 7.07 3.23 -6.25
N ASP A 241 7.53 2.28 -5.45
CA ASP A 241 8.94 2.14 -5.09
C ASP A 241 9.66 1.24 -6.10
N LEU A 242 10.71 1.78 -6.72
CA LEU A 242 11.54 1.10 -7.71
C LEU A 242 12.91 0.70 -7.18
N ASN A 243 13.17 0.78 -5.87
CA ASN A 243 14.41 0.32 -5.24
C ASN A 243 14.50 -1.22 -5.26
N LEU A 244 14.64 -1.75 -6.47
CA LEU A 244 14.69 -3.16 -6.79
C LEU A 244 16.10 -3.52 -7.22
N GLU A 245 16.54 -4.75 -6.92
CA GLU A 245 17.82 -5.29 -7.39
C GLU A 245 17.71 -5.76 -8.85
N THR A 246 17.31 -4.87 -9.76
CA THR A 246 17.15 -5.17 -11.20
C THR A 246 17.78 -4.07 -12.05
N ASP A 247 18.16 -4.37 -13.30
CA ASP A 247 18.87 -3.41 -14.15
C ASP A 247 17.92 -2.43 -14.87
N LEU A 248 17.06 -2.95 -15.76
CA LEU A 248 16.15 -2.16 -16.59
C LEU A 248 14.80 -2.87 -16.68
N LEU A 249 13.74 -2.16 -16.29
CA LEU A 249 12.36 -2.64 -16.35
C LEU A 249 11.71 -2.22 -17.65
N SER A 250 11.00 -3.13 -18.30
CA SER A 250 10.06 -2.80 -19.38
C SER A 250 8.66 -2.65 -18.80
N ALA A 251 7.94 -1.60 -19.17
CA ALA A 251 6.61 -1.32 -18.65
C ALA A 251 5.54 -1.50 -19.73
N ASN A 252 4.46 -2.18 -19.38
CA ASN A 252 3.27 -2.32 -20.21
C ASN A 252 2.11 -1.59 -19.53
N LEU A 253 1.37 -0.79 -20.30
CA LEU A 253 0.23 -0.03 -19.81
C LEU A 253 -1.07 -0.61 -20.36
N ILE A 254 -2.05 -0.78 -19.47
CA ILE A 254 -3.46 -0.92 -19.84
C ILE A 254 -4.13 0.39 -19.43
N VAL A 255 -4.84 1.00 -20.38
CA VAL A 255 -5.50 2.29 -20.19
C VAL A 255 -6.97 2.16 -20.56
N ASN A 256 -7.83 2.54 -19.63
CA ASN A 256 -9.27 2.71 -19.84
C ASN A 256 -9.61 4.18 -19.58
N LYS A 257 -10.63 4.71 -20.26
CA LYS A 257 -10.97 6.14 -20.20
C LYS A 257 -12.47 6.33 -20.43
N GLU A 258 -13.09 7.15 -19.59
CA GLU A 258 -14.42 7.72 -19.79
C GLU A 258 -14.32 9.24 -19.56
N ALA A 259 -13.71 9.97 -20.50
CA ALA A 259 -13.49 11.41 -20.35
C ALA A 259 -13.75 12.17 -21.65
N ALA A 260 -14.28 13.39 -21.50
CA ALA A 260 -14.47 14.33 -22.59
C ALA A 260 -13.16 15.02 -23.01
N TYR A 261 -12.20 15.18 -22.11
CA TYR A 261 -10.92 15.84 -22.38
C TYR A 261 -9.92 14.90 -23.04
N ASP A 262 -9.07 15.44 -23.91
CA ASP A 262 -7.95 14.71 -24.49
C ASP A 262 -6.73 14.78 -23.56
N ASN A 263 -6.80 13.97 -22.50
CA ASN A 263 -5.79 13.94 -21.45
C ASN A 263 -4.47 13.30 -21.90
N THR A 264 -3.34 13.83 -21.39
CA THR A 264 -2.04 13.16 -21.47
C THR A 264 -1.65 12.58 -20.11
N PHE A 265 -1.24 11.32 -20.09
CA PHE A 265 -0.73 10.65 -18.91
C PHE A 265 0.80 10.55 -18.93
N GLY A 266 1.44 10.63 -17.76
CA GLY A 266 2.88 10.45 -17.65
C GLY A 266 3.34 10.02 -16.27
N TRP A 267 4.65 9.78 -16.18
CA TRP A 267 5.33 9.43 -14.94
C TRP A 267 6.49 10.37 -14.70
N TYR A 268 6.85 10.60 -13.45
CA TYR A 268 8.08 11.28 -13.06
C TYR A 268 8.69 10.62 -11.83
N ARG A 269 9.96 10.94 -11.56
CA ARG A 269 10.68 10.40 -10.41
C ARG A 269 10.63 11.35 -9.23
N VAL A 270 10.57 10.77 -8.05
CA VAL A 270 10.77 11.47 -6.78
C VAL A 270 11.82 10.72 -5.95
N ALA A 271 12.55 11.47 -5.13
CA ALA A 271 13.63 11.00 -4.28
C ALA A 271 13.12 10.34 -2.99
N ASP A 272 11.90 10.65 -2.56
CA ASP A 272 11.25 10.04 -1.40
C ASP A 272 9.73 9.90 -1.57
N SER A 273 9.10 9.10 -0.70
CA SER A 273 7.66 8.83 -0.69
C SER A 273 6.79 10.06 -0.36
N ASN A 274 7.40 11.19 0.01
CA ASN A 274 6.71 12.46 0.22
C ASN A 274 6.73 13.36 -1.03
N GLY A 275 7.21 12.83 -2.16
CA GLY A 275 7.19 13.51 -3.45
C GLY A 275 8.36 14.46 -3.65
N GLY A 276 9.45 14.38 -2.89
CA GLY A 276 10.59 15.25 -3.12
C GLY A 276 11.22 15.09 -4.50
N ILE A 277 11.49 16.17 -5.22
CA ILE A 277 12.28 16.11 -6.46
C ILE A 277 13.72 16.56 -6.15
N ASP A 278 14.69 15.70 -6.45
CA ASP A 278 16.13 16.00 -6.50
C ASP A 278 16.49 16.38 -7.94
N VAL A 279 16.66 17.67 -8.19
CA VAL A 279 16.81 18.23 -9.55
C VAL A 279 18.22 18.00 -10.07
N ASN A 280 19.22 18.08 -9.20
CA ASN A 280 20.63 18.04 -9.57
C ASN A 280 21.28 16.65 -9.36
N ARG A 281 20.55 15.69 -8.77
CA ARG A 281 20.96 14.33 -8.44
C ARG A 281 22.10 14.26 -7.41
N ASP A 282 22.13 15.19 -6.46
CA ASP A 282 23.10 15.20 -5.35
C ASP A 282 22.64 14.40 -4.13
N GLY A 283 21.43 13.82 -4.18
CA GLY A 283 20.83 13.06 -3.10
C GLY A 283 20.04 13.91 -2.10
N GLN A 284 19.87 15.21 -2.34
CA GLN A 284 19.04 16.10 -1.55
C GLN A 284 17.76 16.50 -2.29
N VAL A 285 16.69 16.68 -1.55
CA VAL A 285 15.44 17.19 -2.13
C VAL A 285 15.52 18.70 -2.32
N ASP A 286 15.35 19.15 -3.56
CA ASP A 286 15.30 20.56 -3.94
C ASP A 286 13.89 21.13 -3.93
N LEU A 287 12.89 20.32 -4.29
CA LEU A 287 11.49 20.73 -4.42
C LEU A 287 10.54 19.77 -3.71
N ARG A 288 9.55 20.32 -3.03
CA ARG A 288 8.42 19.61 -2.43
C ARG A 288 7.11 19.94 -3.17
N PRO A 289 6.11 19.03 -3.15
CA PRO A 289 4.77 19.38 -3.57
C PRO A 289 4.30 20.68 -2.90
N GLY A 290 3.84 21.64 -3.70
CA GLY A 290 3.49 23.00 -3.24
C GLY A 290 4.51 24.08 -3.61
N ASP A 291 5.74 23.70 -3.95
CA ASP A 291 6.73 24.69 -4.39
C ASP A 291 6.37 25.24 -5.79
N PRO A 292 6.59 26.55 -6.07
CA PRO A 292 6.11 27.21 -7.30
C PRO A 292 6.57 26.61 -8.64
N ASN A 293 7.64 25.80 -8.65
CA ASN A 293 8.18 25.16 -9.84
C ASN A 293 8.07 23.62 -9.81
N TYR A 294 7.41 23.05 -8.80
CA TYR A 294 7.28 21.60 -8.64
C TYR A 294 6.70 20.94 -9.90
N ALA A 295 5.51 21.39 -10.32
CA ALA A 295 4.82 20.84 -11.48
C ALA A 295 5.62 21.00 -12.79
N LYS A 296 6.28 22.17 -12.97
CA LYS A 296 7.18 22.39 -14.10
C LYS A 296 8.25 21.31 -14.18
N VAL A 297 8.99 21.13 -13.08
CA VAL A 297 10.13 20.22 -13.05
C VAL A 297 9.67 18.77 -13.18
N ALA A 298 8.56 18.39 -12.53
CA ALA A 298 7.97 17.06 -12.67
C ALA A 298 7.67 16.72 -14.15
N VAL A 299 7.07 17.65 -14.90
CA VAL A 299 6.74 17.46 -16.32
C VAL A 299 7.97 17.56 -17.24
N GLU A 300 8.94 18.41 -16.92
CA GLU A 300 10.24 18.48 -17.63
C GLU A 300 11.04 17.18 -17.48
N GLN A 301 11.00 16.57 -16.29
CA GLN A 301 11.70 15.32 -15.96
C GLN A 301 10.84 14.07 -16.13
N ARG A 302 9.74 14.17 -16.86
CA ARG A 302 8.86 13.03 -17.13
C ARG A 302 9.65 11.87 -17.76
N ILE A 303 9.23 10.67 -17.42
CA ILE A 303 9.86 9.43 -17.85
C ILE A 303 9.15 8.90 -19.09
N ASP A 304 9.94 8.60 -20.12
CA ASP A 304 9.52 7.78 -21.25
C ASP A 304 9.77 6.31 -20.92
N LEU A 305 8.69 5.61 -20.58
CA LEU A 305 8.76 4.18 -20.26
C LEU A 305 9.16 3.31 -21.45
N SER A 306 9.03 3.81 -22.70
CA SER A 306 9.41 3.03 -23.89
C SER A 306 10.92 2.85 -24.04
N SER A 307 11.71 3.71 -23.41
CA SER A 307 13.17 3.65 -23.37
C SER A 307 13.71 2.70 -22.26
N GLY A 308 12.81 2.06 -21.51
CA GLY A 308 13.13 1.26 -20.34
C GLY A 308 13.34 2.11 -19.09
N LEU A 309 13.07 1.53 -17.92
CA LEU A 309 13.12 2.22 -16.64
C LEU A 309 14.21 1.63 -15.75
N ALA A 310 15.23 2.42 -15.43
CA ALA A 310 16.24 2.00 -14.46
C ALA A 310 15.62 1.73 -13.08
N SER A 311 16.20 0.83 -12.30
CA SER A 311 15.83 0.70 -10.88
C SER A 311 16.30 1.90 -10.05
N GLY A 312 15.84 1.94 -8.80
CA GLY A 312 16.13 2.97 -7.80
C GLY A 312 15.09 4.08 -7.75
N GLY A 313 14.88 4.68 -6.58
CA GLY A 313 13.97 5.80 -6.35
C GLY A 313 12.48 5.44 -6.47
N PHE A 314 11.63 6.46 -6.53
CA PHE A 314 10.18 6.30 -6.59
C PHE A 314 9.62 6.85 -7.91
N LEU A 315 8.53 6.24 -8.39
CA LEU A 315 7.82 6.63 -9.61
C LEU A 315 6.40 7.05 -9.27
N VAL A 316 6.01 8.22 -9.78
CA VAL A 316 4.72 8.83 -9.46
C VAL A 316 4.00 9.18 -10.76
N PRO A 317 2.70 8.83 -10.90
CA PRO A 317 1.93 9.20 -12.07
C PRO A 317 1.50 10.67 -12.01
N PHE A 318 1.19 11.22 -13.18
CA PHE A 318 0.46 12.48 -13.32
C PHE A 318 -0.43 12.47 -14.56
N LEU A 319 -1.43 13.35 -14.55
CA LEU A 319 -2.33 13.61 -15.66
C LEU A 319 -2.18 15.08 -16.09
N ILE A 320 -2.14 15.37 -17.38
CA ILE A 320 -2.34 16.71 -17.93
C ILE A 320 -3.71 16.71 -18.60
N ALA A 321 -4.60 17.55 -18.11
CA ALA A 321 -5.97 17.65 -18.58
C ALA A 321 -6.04 18.44 -19.89
N ASP A 322 -6.69 17.87 -20.90
CA ASP A 322 -6.95 18.47 -22.22
C ASP A 322 -5.71 19.15 -22.86
N GLY A 323 -4.58 18.43 -22.89
CA GLY A 323 -3.35 18.99 -23.42
C GLY A 323 -2.12 18.10 -23.26
N THR A 324 -1.02 18.58 -23.81
CA THR A 324 0.28 17.90 -23.85
C THR A 324 1.27 18.46 -22.82
N PRO A 325 2.35 17.70 -22.47
CA PRO A 325 3.47 18.21 -21.68
C PRO A 325 4.07 19.50 -22.25
N GLU A 326 4.23 19.58 -23.57
CA GLU A 326 4.79 20.74 -24.24
C GLU A 326 3.90 21.98 -24.09
N GLU A 327 2.58 21.82 -24.25
CA GLU A 327 1.61 22.90 -24.04
C GLU A 327 1.57 23.33 -22.57
N PHE A 328 1.56 22.38 -21.63
CA PHE A 328 1.63 22.67 -20.21
C PHE A 328 2.87 23.50 -19.87
N LEU A 329 4.05 23.09 -20.35
CA LEU A 329 5.31 23.80 -20.09
C LEU A 329 5.34 25.21 -20.70
N ALA A 330 4.71 25.39 -21.87
CA ALA A 330 4.67 26.67 -22.57
C ALA A 330 3.63 27.64 -21.98
N LEU A 331 2.45 27.14 -21.60
CA LEU A 331 1.28 27.96 -21.28
C LEU A 331 0.99 28.03 -19.78
N ASN A 332 1.32 26.97 -19.03
CA ASN A 332 0.95 26.86 -17.62
C ASN A 332 1.98 26.10 -16.75
N SER A 333 3.28 26.32 -16.96
CA SER A 333 4.32 25.57 -16.22
C SER A 333 4.26 25.71 -14.69
N ARG A 334 3.62 26.75 -14.16
CA ARG A 334 3.39 26.93 -12.71
C ARG A 334 2.08 26.33 -12.20
N ASN A 335 1.39 25.56 -13.03
CA ASN A 335 0.13 24.89 -12.72
C ASN A 335 -0.93 25.81 -12.08
N GLN A 336 -1.16 26.99 -12.64
CA GLN A 336 -2.07 27.98 -12.06
C GLN A 336 -3.51 27.71 -12.51
N HIS A 337 -4.48 27.72 -11.58
CA HIS A 337 -5.89 27.39 -11.84
C HIS A 337 -6.61 28.18 -12.94
N ARG A 338 -6.08 29.36 -13.35
CA ARG A 338 -6.69 30.20 -14.40
C ARG A 338 -6.14 29.96 -15.79
N ASN A 339 -5.13 29.11 -15.90
CA ASN A 339 -4.46 28.81 -17.15
C ASN A 339 -4.71 27.33 -17.49
N ALA A 340 -4.73 27.03 -18.77
CA ALA A 340 -4.83 25.66 -19.28
C ALA A 340 -3.58 25.34 -20.13
N PRO A 341 -3.19 24.06 -20.24
CA PRO A 341 -3.77 22.91 -19.52
C PRO A 341 -3.38 22.89 -18.03
N LEU A 342 -4.08 22.09 -17.21
CA LEU A 342 -3.73 21.83 -15.81
C LEU A 342 -3.08 20.45 -15.68
N ALA A 343 -2.15 20.31 -14.74
CA ALA A 343 -1.57 19.02 -14.40
C ALA A 343 -2.03 18.59 -13.00
N TYR A 344 -2.43 17.33 -12.85
CA TYR A 344 -2.85 16.74 -11.59
C TYR A 344 -1.89 15.62 -11.18
N PHE A 345 -1.52 15.64 -9.91
CA PHE A 345 -0.52 14.80 -9.28
C PHE A 345 -1.13 14.10 -8.06
N VAL A 346 -0.47 13.04 -7.61
CA VAL A 346 -0.80 12.30 -6.38
C VAL A 346 -0.76 13.18 -5.13
N PHE A 347 0.13 14.17 -5.08
CA PHE A 347 0.31 14.98 -3.88
C PHE A 347 -0.60 16.21 -3.90
N LEU A 348 -1.49 16.34 -2.92
CA LEU A 348 -2.43 17.48 -2.80
C LEU A 348 -1.75 18.84 -2.99
N GLY A 349 -0.58 19.04 -2.37
CA GLY A 349 0.15 20.30 -2.47
C GLY A 349 0.59 20.67 -3.90
N ALA A 350 0.75 19.70 -4.80
CA ALA A 350 1.11 19.95 -6.20
C ALA A 350 -0.12 20.31 -7.08
N ASN A 351 -1.34 20.07 -6.59
CA ASN A 351 -2.58 20.35 -7.29
C ASN A 351 -3.08 21.78 -6.98
N PRO A 352 -3.52 22.57 -7.96
CA PRO A 352 -3.84 23.98 -7.77
C PRO A 352 -5.12 24.25 -6.96
N ASP A 353 -5.98 23.24 -6.83
CA ASP A 353 -7.16 23.20 -5.98
C ASP A 353 -6.92 22.44 -4.66
N GLN A 354 -5.74 21.83 -4.48
CA GLN A 354 -5.44 20.92 -3.38
C GLN A 354 -6.39 19.72 -3.30
N PHE A 355 -7.10 19.42 -4.40
CA PHE A 355 -7.97 18.25 -4.48
C PHE A 355 -7.14 17.00 -4.74
N ASP A 356 -7.64 15.85 -4.28
CA ASP A 356 -7.01 14.57 -4.55
C ASP A 356 -7.52 14.00 -5.86
N HIS A 357 -6.74 14.13 -6.92
CA HIS A 357 -7.16 13.74 -8.27
C HIS A 357 -6.85 12.30 -8.61
N VAL A 358 -6.15 11.56 -7.74
CA VAL A 358 -5.63 10.22 -8.07
C VAL A 358 -6.09 9.24 -7.01
N ARG A 359 -6.51 8.05 -7.43
CA ARG A 359 -6.91 6.97 -6.52
C ARG A 359 -6.09 5.73 -6.77
N LEU A 360 -5.54 5.14 -5.72
CA LEU A 360 -4.99 3.80 -5.78
C LEU A 360 -6.12 2.77 -5.86
N LEU A 361 -6.26 2.05 -6.97
CA LEU A 361 -7.32 1.04 -7.15
C LEU A 361 -6.83 -0.38 -6.86
N GLY A 362 -5.52 -0.55 -6.72
CA GLY A 362 -4.83 -1.80 -6.42
C GLY A 362 -3.34 -1.64 -6.76
N ASP A 363 -2.57 -2.71 -6.65
CA ASP A 363 -1.15 -2.69 -7.01
C ASP A 363 -1.00 -2.15 -8.44
N ASN A 364 -0.16 -1.10 -8.57
CA ASN A 364 0.18 -0.47 -9.84
C ASN A 364 -1.04 -0.03 -10.69
N THR A 365 -2.20 0.22 -10.08
CA THR A 365 -3.44 0.59 -10.77
C THR A 365 -4.00 1.89 -10.19
N PHE A 366 -4.25 2.88 -11.04
CA PHE A 366 -4.57 4.24 -10.65
C PHE A 366 -5.79 4.76 -11.42
N GLY A 367 -6.75 5.38 -10.73
CA GLY A 367 -7.86 6.13 -11.31
C GLY A 367 -7.64 7.64 -11.20
N PHE A 368 -8.17 8.43 -12.13
CA PHE A 368 -7.97 9.88 -12.19
C PHE A 368 -9.26 10.65 -12.43
N GLU A 369 -9.32 11.85 -11.84
CA GLU A 369 -10.24 12.95 -12.20
C GLU A 369 -9.51 14.01 -13.03
N ASP A 370 -10.10 14.44 -14.15
CA ASP A 370 -9.49 15.38 -15.10
C ASP A 370 -10.00 16.82 -15.00
N LYS A 371 -10.94 17.09 -14.11
CA LYS A 371 -11.55 18.42 -13.89
C LYS A 371 -11.18 19.03 -12.55
N PHE A 372 -10.90 20.33 -12.58
CA PHE A 372 -10.59 21.13 -11.39
C PHE A 372 -11.69 21.02 -10.33
N ASN A 373 -11.32 20.98 -9.04
CA ASN A 373 -12.16 20.66 -7.89
C ASN A 373 -12.76 19.24 -7.90
N GLY A 374 -12.17 18.34 -8.70
CA GLY A 374 -12.49 16.92 -8.75
C GLY A 374 -13.70 16.55 -9.58
N GLY A 375 -14.14 17.39 -10.53
CA GLY A 375 -15.17 17.02 -11.49
C GLY A 375 -16.42 16.37 -10.89
N ASP A 376 -16.75 15.21 -11.41
CA ASP A 376 -17.84 14.31 -11.04
C ASP A 376 -17.45 13.27 -9.98
N ARG A 377 -16.16 13.14 -9.65
CA ARG A 377 -15.62 12.34 -8.53
C ARG A 377 -15.86 10.84 -8.64
N ASP A 378 -15.93 10.31 -9.86
CA ASP A 378 -16.00 8.87 -10.12
C ASP A 378 -14.66 8.27 -10.59
N TYR A 379 -13.65 9.10 -10.82
CA TYR A 379 -12.24 8.81 -11.12
C TYR A 379 -12.03 7.88 -12.32
N ASN A 380 -12.99 7.88 -13.25
CA ASN A 380 -12.95 7.07 -14.47
C ASN A 380 -12.47 7.84 -15.71
N ASP A 381 -12.20 9.15 -15.58
CA ASP A 381 -11.67 9.99 -16.67
C ASP A 381 -10.35 9.41 -17.22
N LEU A 382 -9.58 8.71 -16.38
CA LEU A 382 -8.53 7.80 -16.80
C LEU A 382 -8.30 6.71 -15.76
N VAL A 383 -8.19 5.46 -16.19
CA VAL A 383 -7.72 4.34 -15.36
C VAL A 383 -6.50 3.74 -16.01
N VAL A 384 -5.37 3.71 -15.29
CA VAL A 384 -4.10 3.17 -15.79
C VAL A 384 -3.63 2.04 -14.89
N LYS A 385 -3.38 0.88 -15.48
CA LYS A 385 -2.62 -0.21 -14.85
C LYS A 385 -1.26 -0.34 -15.54
N VAL A 386 -0.20 -0.36 -14.74
CA VAL A 386 1.16 -0.63 -15.23
C VAL A 386 1.66 -1.98 -14.74
N SER A 387 2.29 -2.72 -15.64
CA SER A 387 2.97 -3.98 -15.32
C SER A 387 4.42 -3.94 -15.79
N PHE A 388 5.35 -4.32 -14.93
CA PHE A 388 6.77 -4.40 -15.24
C PHE A 388 7.21 -5.84 -15.52
N THR A 389 8.18 -6.01 -16.43
CA THR A 389 8.80 -7.30 -16.80
C THR A 389 10.31 -7.18 -16.90
#